data_AF-A0A7X8VEI4-F1
#
_entry.id   AF-A0A7X8VEI4-F1
#
_cell.length_a   1.000
_cell.length_b   1.000
_cell.length_c   1.000
_cell.angle_alpha   90.00
_cell.angle_beta   90.00
_cell.angle_gamma   90.00
#
_symmetry.space_group_name_H-M   'P 1'
#
loop_
_entity.id
_entity.type
_entity.pdbx_description
1 polymer ?
#
loop_
_entity_poly.entity_id
_entity_poly.type
_entity_poly.pdbx_seq_one_letter_code
_entity_poly.pdbx_strand_id
1 'polypeptide(L)'
;NKNFESVYHNATDYIASLQSAKADELMQTDAFILYKDRMIDYLRDFIRDLQKFSSAIEEHLKHLDKRLSESVIAKIEEYELDIPRLDRVLQPEELKEEIKSRWDNLSRWFLGFDGDESEAYRLLSATNEIIRKITRFAARLAENRSRSLNRKQDYLKLAKFFADCKDENACHKLSAAVFGAFNTRHLAGEFERETESINSGVWEEKPVEFIIKPKIRNYSDGTATDVIPDQSQAKVQKLKEYMKVLQEEQAIMDSLIKSNKIVLADLPEVEPFVRTTLLRWIGKAIWNGKRTSKTDDGRIYRVCLPKSDERIWLRCTDGNINMPAFIIEFQDLVI
;
A
#
# COMPACT_ATOMS: atom_id res chain seq x y z
N ASN A 1 31.45 -6.13 -7.92
CA ASN A 1 30.44 -5.32 -7.18
C ASN A 1 29.23 -4.90 -7.98
N LYS A 2 29.32 -4.12 -9.07
CA LYS A 2 28.12 -3.67 -9.82
C LYS A 2 27.20 -4.80 -10.34
N ASN A 3 27.75 -5.98 -10.59
CA ASN A 3 26.97 -7.10 -11.14
C ASN A 3 25.97 -7.72 -10.14
N PHE A 4 26.29 -7.81 -8.85
CA PHE A 4 25.36 -8.41 -7.87
C PHE A 4 24.21 -7.46 -7.55
N GLU A 5 24.50 -6.18 -7.27
CA GLU A 5 23.48 -5.15 -7.03
C GLU A 5 22.55 -4.99 -8.24
N SER A 6 23.08 -5.03 -9.46
CA SER A 6 22.27 -4.98 -10.68
C SER A 6 21.38 -6.21 -10.85
N VAL A 7 21.91 -7.42 -10.64
CA VAL A 7 21.10 -8.65 -10.70
C VAL A 7 20.02 -8.65 -9.63
N TYR A 8 20.34 -8.17 -8.43
CA TYR A 8 19.40 -8.04 -7.32
C TYR A 8 18.25 -7.07 -7.66
N HIS A 9 18.56 -5.82 -8.02
CA HIS A 9 17.53 -4.83 -8.35
C HIS A 9 16.67 -5.30 -9.52
N ASN A 10 17.30 -5.85 -10.57
CA ASN A 10 16.55 -6.39 -11.71
C ASN A 10 15.59 -7.51 -11.30
N ALA A 11 15.99 -8.41 -10.40
CA ALA A 11 15.14 -9.51 -9.94
C ALA A 11 13.99 -9.03 -9.06
N THR A 12 14.26 -8.12 -8.11
CA THR A 12 13.25 -7.56 -7.22
C THR A 12 12.24 -6.71 -7.98
N ASP A 13 12.70 -5.83 -8.88
CA ASP A 13 11.84 -4.99 -9.71
C ASP A 13 10.98 -5.83 -10.65
N TYR A 14 11.56 -6.90 -11.20
CA TYR A 14 10.82 -7.81 -12.07
C TYR A 14 9.71 -8.55 -11.30
N ILE A 15 10.00 -9.10 -10.12
CA ILE A 15 8.98 -9.75 -9.27
C ILE A 15 7.89 -8.77 -8.84
N ALA A 16 8.27 -7.56 -8.44
CA ALA A 16 7.32 -6.50 -8.09
C ALA A 16 6.41 -6.13 -9.28
N SER A 17 6.97 -6.09 -10.49
CA SER A 17 6.19 -5.82 -11.71
C SER A 17 5.12 -6.90 -11.95
N LEU A 18 5.43 -8.17 -11.64
CA LEU A 18 4.52 -9.31 -11.79
C LEU A 18 3.46 -9.41 -10.68
N GLN A 19 3.71 -8.80 -9.53
CA GLN A 19 2.75 -8.72 -8.42
C GLN A 19 1.83 -7.50 -8.53
N SER A 20 1.99 -6.65 -9.56
CA SER A 20 1.19 -5.45 -9.73
C SER A 20 -0.26 -5.74 -10.14
N ALA A 21 -1.19 -4.86 -9.74
CA ALA A 21 -2.60 -4.95 -10.14
C ALA A 21 -2.79 -4.93 -11.68
N LYS A 22 -1.90 -4.20 -12.38
CA LYS A 22 -1.89 -4.15 -13.84
C LYS A 22 -1.47 -5.48 -14.47
N ALA A 23 -0.52 -6.19 -13.85
CA ALA A 23 -0.16 -7.55 -14.29
C ALA A 23 -1.34 -8.51 -14.10
N ASP A 24 -2.10 -8.37 -13.02
CA ASP A 24 -3.29 -9.19 -12.76
C ASP A 24 -4.42 -8.98 -13.76
N GLU A 25 -4.64 -7.75 -14.20
CA GLU A 25 -5.57 -7.44 -15.30
C GLU A 25 -5.09 -8.03 -16.62
N LEU A 26 -3.80 -7.87 -16.94
CA LEU A 26 -3.22 -8.38 -18.18
C LEU A 26 -3.30 -9.92 -18.26
N MET A 27 -3.06 -10.61 -17.14
CA MET A 27 -3.13 -12.07 -17.00
C MET A 27 -4.54 -12.64 -17.24
N GLN A 28 -5.59 -11.82 -17.15
CA GLN A 28 -6.98 -12.22 -17.40
C GLN A 28 -7.40 -12.09 -18.86
N THR A 29 -6.55 -11.56 -19.73
CA THR A 29 -6.85 -11.30 -21.14
C THR A 29 -6.04 -12.21 -22.07
N ASP A 30 -6.42 -12.26 -23.35
CA ASP A 30 -5.64 -12.95 -24.39
C ASP A 30 -4.22 -12.37 -24.57
N ALA A 31 -3.97 -11.15 -24.08
CA ALA A 31 -2.63 -10.54 -24.07
C ALA A 31 -1.64 -11.37 -23.23
N PHE A 32 -2.11 -12.14 -22.25
CA PHE A 32 -1.28 -13.07 -21.47
C PHE A 32 -0.45 -14.00 -22.36
N ILE A 33 -0.99 -14.47 -23.49
CA ILE A 33 -0.31 -15.43 -24.38
C ILE A 33 0.97 -14.82 -24.96
N LEU A 34 0.96 -13.53 -25.29
CA LEU A 34 2.12 -12.81 -25.85
C LEU A 34 3.24 -12.61 -24.82
N TYR A 35 2.89 -12.56 -23.54
CA TYR A 35 3.84 -12.33 -22.45
C TYR A 35 4.32 -13.62 -21.79
N LYS A 36 3.56 -14.72 -21.88
CA LYS A 36 3.83 -16.00 -21.22
C LYS A 36 5.24 -16.51 -21.49
N ASP A 37 5.67 -16.54 -22.75
CA ASP A 37 6.93 -17.20 -23.11
C ASP A 37 8.14 -16.43 -22.57
N ARG A 38 8.16 -15.10 -22.73
CA ARG A 38 9.21 -14.25 -22.13
C ARG A 38 9.25 -14.36 -20.61
N MET A 39 8.07 -14.44 -19.98
CA MET A 39 7.97 -14.56 -18.54
C MET A 39 8.52 -15.90 -18.05
N ILE A 40 8.16 -17.00 -18.72
CA ILE A 40 8.64 -18.35 -18.41
C ILE A 40 10.14 -18.45 -18.62
N ASP A 41 10.68 -17.90 -19.70
CA ASP A 41 12.12 -17.98 -20.01
C ASP A 41 12.94 -17.26 -18.93
N TYR A 42 12.56 -16.01 -18.59
CA TYR A 42 13.23 -15.27 -17.53
C TYR A 42 13.15 -15.98 -16.19
N LEU A 43 11.95 -16.43 -15.80
CA LEU A 43 11.75 -17.15 -14.54
C LEU A 43 12.56 -18.44 -14.51
N ARG A 44 12.58 -19.21 -15.60
CA ARG A 44 13.27 -20.51 -15.65
C ARG A 44 14.78 -20.36 -15.47
N ASP A 45 15.42 -19.45 -16.20
CA ASP A 45 16.87 -19.31 -16.13
C ASP A 45 17.32 -18.69 -14.80
N PHE A 46 16.65 -17.63 -14.36
CA PHE A 46 16.99 -16.97 -13.11
C PHE A 46 16.74 -17.85 -11.87
N ILE A 47 15.58 -18.50 -11.79
CA ILE A 47 15.26 -19.38 -10.64
C ILE A 47 16.19 -20.58 -10.61
N ARG A 48 16.49 -21.18 -11.77
CA ARG A 48 17.37 -22.36 -11.82
C ARG A 48 18.74 -22.00 -11.29
N ASP A 49 19.28 -20.87 -11.70
CA ASP A 49 20.60 -20.43 -11.25
C ASP A 49 20.55 -20.04 -9.76
N LEU A 50 19.51 -19.35 -9.33
CA LEU A 50 19.32 -19.02 -7.92
C LEU A 50 19.22 -20.29 -7.05
N GLN A 51 18.41 -21.27 -7.42
CA GLN A 51 18.27 -22.55 -6.72
C GLN A 51 19.58 -23.34 -6.65
N LYS A 52 20.33 -23.34 -7.77
CA LYS A 52 21.57 -24.10 -7.87
C LYS A 52 22.67 -23.51 -6.99
N PHE A 53 22.76 -22.19 -6.92
CA PHE A 53 23.86 -21.52 -6.25
C PHE A 53 23.52 -21.05 -4.82
N SER A 54 22.24 -20.81 -4.49
CA SER A 54 21.86 -20.26 -3.18
C SER A 54 22.31 -21.15 -2.03
N SER A 55 22.04 -22.45 -2.09
CA SER A 55 22.39 -23.40 -1.01
C SER A 55 23.90 -23.56 -0.87
N ALA A 56 24.64 -23.61 -1.99
CA ALA A 56 26.10 -23.70 -1.95
C ALA A 56 26.73 -22.44 -1.36
N ILE A 57 26.24 -21.25 -1.75
CA ILE A 57 26.71 -19.97 -1.21
C ILE A 57 26.37 -19.86 0.28
N GLU A 58 25.15 -20.22 0.67
CA GLU A 58 24.73 -20.23 2.08
C GLU A 58 25.63 -21.13 2.94
N GLU A 59 25.93 -22.35 2.48
CA GLU A 59 26.81 -23.28 3.17
C GLU A 59 28.24 -22.73 3.30
N HIS A 60 28.79 -22.16 2.23
CA HIS A 60 30.11 -21.54 2.28
C HIS A 60 30.17 -20.34 3.22
N LEU A 61 29.13 -19.49 3.24
CA LEU A 61 29.05 -18.34 4.14
C LEU A 61 28.90 -18.76 5.61
N LYS A 62 28.16 -19.84 5.91
CA LYS A 62 28.03 -20.39 7.28
C LYS A 62 29.34 -20.91 7.86
N HIS A 63 30.19 -21.49 7.02
CA HIS A 63 31.46 -22.09 7.43
C HIS A 63 32.67 -21.16 7.26
N LEU A 64 32.45 -19.94 6.78
CA LEU A 64 33.52 -18.98 6.58
C LEU A 64 34.08 -18.50 7.92
N ASP A 65 35.38 -18.67 8.13
CA ASP A 65 36.05 -18.14 9.33
C ASP A 65 35.99 -16.60 9.33
N LYS A 66 35.51 -16.04 10.44
CA LYS A 66 35.42 -14.60 10.66
C LYS A 66 36.79 -13.91 10.56
N ARG A 67 37.87 -14.59 10.94
CA ARG A 67 39.23 -14.03 10.82
C ARG A 67 39.66 -13.92 9.36
N LEU A 68 39.23 -14.87 8.52
CA LEU A 68 39.50 -14.84 7.10
C LEU A 68 38.72 -13.71 6.42
N SER A 69 37.44 -13.52 6.75
CA SER A 69 36.65 -12.42 6.20
C SER A 69 37.21 -11.05 6.61
N GLU A 70 37.58 -10.86 7.88
CA GLU A 70 38.23 -9.63 8.36
C GLU A 70 39.56 -9.38 7.64
N SER A 71 40.37 -10.42 7.40
CA SER A 71 41.63 -10.30 6.65
C SER A 71 41.42 -9.92 5.17
N VAL A 72 40.39 -10.47 4.52
CA VAL A 72 40.05 -10.14 3.14
C VAL A 72 39.54 -8.70 3.03
N ILE A 73 38.69 -8.26 3.96
CA ILE A 73 38.20 -6.87 4.02
C ILE A 73 39.37 -5.90 4.15
N ALA A 74 40.34 -6.18 5.04
CA ALA A 74 41.53 -5.35 5.22
C ALA A 74 42.40 -5.26 3.94
N LYS A 75 42.53 -6.36 3.18
CA LYS A 75 43.25 -6.33 1.90
C LYS A 75 42.52 -5.54 0.81
N ILE A 76 41.19 -5.58 0.80
CA ILE A 76 40.38 -4.78 -0.13
C ILE A 76 40.49 -3.30 0.23
N GLU A 77 40.48 -2.97 1.52
CA GLU A 77 40.71 -1.61 2.02
C GLU A 77 42.08 -1.07 1.56
N GLU A 78 43.15 -1.84 1.75
CA GLU A 78 44.51 -1.49 1.30
C GLU A 78 44.57 -1.27 -0.22
N TYR A 79 43.95 -2.16 -1.00
CA TYR A 79 43.89 -2.05 -2.46
C TYR A 79 43.11 -0.81 -2.94
N GLU A 80 41.94 -0.54 -2.36
CA GLU A 80 41.12 0.62 -2.75
C GLU A 80 41.76 1.96 -2.37
N LEU A 81 42.57 2.00 -1.30
CA LEU A 81 43.37 3.17 -0.92
C LEU A 81 44.58 3.40 -1.84
N ASP A 82 45.13 2.34 -2.43
CA ASP A 82 46.26 2.43 -3.38
C ASP A 82 45.84 2.98 -4.76
N ILE A 83 44.55 2.96 -5.08
CA ILE A 83 44.02 3.52 -6.33
C ILE A 83 43.94 5.05 -6.24
N PRO A 84 44.76 5.82 -6.98
CA PRO A 84 44.71 7.27 -6.94
C PRO A 84 43.44 7.80 -7.63
N ARG A 85 42.58 8.49 -6.87
CA ARG A 85 41.34 9.11 -7.35
C ARG A 85 41.43 10.64 -7.28
N LEU A 86 41.11 11.31 -8.38
CA LEU A 86 41.20 12.79 -8.51
C LEU A 86 39.95 13.52 -7.99
N ASP A 87 38.85 12.80 -7.86
CA ASP A 87 37.49 13.29 -7.61
C ASP A 87 37.04 13.13 -6.14
N ARG A 88 37.72 12.29 -5.35
CA ARG A 88 37.33 12.01 -3.97
C ARG A 88 38.54 11.62 -3.11
N VAL A 89 38.70 12.29 -1.96
CA VAL A 89 39.57 11.83 -0.87
C VAL A 89 38.76 10.86 -0.03
N LEU A 90 39.13 9.57 -0.04
CA LEU A 90 38.49 8.55 0.78
C LEU A 90 39.13 8.55 2.17
N GLN A 91 38.32 8.71 3.22
CA GLN A 91 38.77 8.47 4.58
C GLN A 91 38.85 6.95 4.81
N PRO A 92 39.95 6.41 5.37
CA PRO A 92 40.12 4.97 5.57
C PRO A 92 38.95 4.34 6.36
N GLU A 93 38.49 5.01 7.41
CA GLU A 93 37.39 4.56 8.26
C GLU A 93 36.06 4.45 7.49
N GLU A 94 35.73 5.45 6.65
CA GLU A 94 34.50 5.44 5.85
C GLU A 94 34.51 4.31 4.81
N LEU A 95 35.66 4.11 4.15
CA LEU A 95 35.84 3.05 3.16
C LEU A 95 35.70 1.66 3.78
N LYS A 96 36.27 1.47 4.97
CA LYS A 96 36.16 0.23 5.73
C LYS A 96 34.72 -0.07 6.13
N GLU A 97 33.98 0.93 6.60
CA GLU A 97 32.55 0.79 6.90
C GLU A 97 31.73 0.46 5.66
N GLU A 98 32.02 1.08 4.51
CA GLU A 98 31.35 0.78 3.23
C GLU A 98 31.58 -0.68 2.80
N ILE A 99 32.83 -1.14 2.81
CA ILE A 99 33.19 -2.52 2.44
C ILE A 99 32.55 -3.53 3.39
N LYS A 100 32.59 -3.24 4.70
CA LYS A 100 31.98 -4.10 5.72
C LYS A 100 30.46 -4.15 5.58
N SER A 101 29.80 -3.01 5.38
CA SER A 101 28.37 -2.94 5.14
C SER A 101 27.97 -3.75 3.91
N ARG A 102 28.75 -3.68 2.82
CA ARG A 102 28.53 -4.52 1.64
C ARG A 102 28.66 -6.01 1.91
N TRP A 103 29.69 -6.41 2.67
CA TRP A 103 29.89 -7.80 3.06
C TRP A 103 28.73 -8.31 3.93
N ASP A 104 28.28 -7.50 4.88
CA ASP A 104 27.15 -7.82 5.75
C ASP A 104 25.85 -7.92 4.95
N ASN A 105 25.61 -7.02 3.99
CA ASN A 105 24.44 -7.07 3.12
C ASN A 105 24.44 -8.33 2.25
N LEU A 106 25.57 -8.69 1.64
CA LEU A 106 25.72 -9.94 0.88
C LEU A 106 25.43 -11.15 1.78
N SER A 107 26.03 -11.18 2.98
CA SER A 107 25.89 -12.29 3.91
C SER A 107 24.43 -12.45 4.37
N ARG A 108 23.77 -11.35 4.74
CA ARG A 108 22.34 -11.33 5.14
C ARG A 108 21.42 -11.79 4.01
N TRP A 109 21.76 -11.49 2.76
CA TRP A 109 20.95 -11.89 1.61
C TRP A 109 20.78 -13.41 1.49
N PHE A 110 21.81 -14.17 1.86
CA PHE A 110 21.80 -15.64 1.83
C PHE A 110 21.50 -16.28 3.20
N LEU A 111 21.95 -15.68 4.31
CA LEU A 111 21.83 -16.25 5.66
C LEU A 111 20.58 -15.78 6.42
N GLY A 112 19.96 -14.68 6.03
CA GLY A 112 18.95 -13.99 6.84
C GLY A 112 19.59 -13.17 7.98
N PHE A 113 18.75 -12.53 8.80
CA PHE A 113 19.19 -11.75 9.96
C PHE A 113 18.16 -11.85 11.10
N ASP A 114 18.61 -12.11 12.32
CA ASP A 114 17.79 -12.02 13.54
C ASP A 114 16.42 -12.76 13.50
N GLY A 115 16.41 -13.94 12.87
CA GLY A 115 15.19 -14.75 12.73
C GLY A 115 14.37 -14.48 11.47
N ASP A 116 14.70 -13.43 10.70
CA ASP A 116 14.12 -13.22 9.38
C ASP A 116 14.68 -14.20 8.34
N GLU A 117 13.81 -14.61 7.41
CA GLU A 117 14.18 -15.44 6.27
C GLU A 117 15.20 -14.72 5.37
N SER A 118 16.06 -15.49 4.70
CA SER A 118 16.99 -14.93 3.74
C SER A 118 16.26 -14.33 2.54
N GLU A 119 16.79 -13.23 2.00
CA GLU A 119 16.18 -12.58 0.84
C GLU A 119 16.18 -13.52 -0.38
N ALA A 120 17.21 -14.38 -0.52
CA ALA A 120 17.24 -15.46 -1.49
C ALA A 120 16.03 -16.40 -1.38
N TYR A 121 15.68 -16.80 -0.16
CA TYR A 121 14.52 -17.66 0.11
C TYR A 121 13.20 -16.94 -0.17
N ARG A 122 13.06 -15.69 0.28
CA ARG A 122 11.87 -14.87 0.01
C ARG A 122 11.62 -14.70 -1.47
N LEU A 123 12.67 -14.40 -2.23
CA LEU A 123 12.61 -14.25 -3.68
C LEU A 123 12.16 -15.56 -4.36
N LEU A 124 12.69 -16.69 -3.92
CA LEU A 124 12.31 -18.01 -4.42
C LEU A 124 10.86 -18.36 -4.08
N SER A 125 10.40 -18.05 -2.87
CA SER A 125 9.03 -18.25 -2.43
C SER A 125 8.04 -17.42 -3.25
N ALA A 126 8.29 -16.10 -3.37
CA ALA A 126 7.51 -15.19 -4.19
C ALA A 126 7.43 -15.65 -5.64
N THR A 127 8.53 -16.19 -6.17
CA THR A 127 8.55 -16.68 -7.54
C THR A 127 7.72 -17.95 -7.72
N ASN A 128 7.75 -18.87 -6.76
CA ASN A 128 6.89 -20.06 -6.78
C ASN A 128 5.40 -19.69 -6.71
N GLU A 129 5.04 -18.66 -5.95
CA GLU A 129 3.68 -18.13 -5.94
C GLU A 129 3.26 -17.55 -7.29
N ILE A 130 4.15 -16.79 -7.93
CA ILE A 130 3.91 -16.27 -9.28
C ILE A 130 3.70 -17.41 -10.28
N ILE A 131 4.54 -18.45 -10.26
CA ILE A 131 4.38 -19.63 -11.14
C ILE A 131 3.01 -20.29 -10.91
N ARG A 132 2.61 -20.50 -9.65
CA ARG A 132 1.29 -21.06 -9.30
C ARG A 132 0.16 -20.19 -9.86
N LYS A 133 0.27 -18.86 -9.71
CA LYS A 133 -0.72 -17.89 -10.18
C LYS A 133 -0.85 -17.93 -11.71
N ILE A 134 0.26 -17.89 -12.43
CA ILE A 134 0.33 -17.99 -13.89
C ILE A 134 -0.32 -19.29 -14.38
N THR A 135 -0.01 -20.42 -13.73
CA THR A 135 -0.57 -21.73 -14.10
C THR A 135 -2.09 -21.76 -13.94
N ARG A 136 -2.63 -21.19 -12.86
CA ARG A 136 -4.08 -21.06 -12.64
C ARG A 136 -4.73 -20.21 -13.72
N PHE A 137 -4.13 -19.08 -14.09
CA PHE A 137 -4.67 -18.23 -15.15
C PHE A 137 -4.65 -18.92 -16.52
N ALA A 138 -3.58 -19.63 -16.85
CA ALA A 138 -3.51 -20.41 -18.08
C ALA A 138 -4.61 -21.49 -18.13
N ALA A 139 -4.85 -22.20 -17.02
CA ALA A 139 -5.92 -23.19 -16.91
C ALA A 139 -7.30 -22.54 -17.09
N ARG A 140 -7.57 -21.41 -16.41
CA ARG A 140 -8.84 -20.68 -16.52
C ARG A 140 -9.09 -20.14 -17.95
N LEU A 141 -8.05 -19.64 -18.62
CA LEU A 141 -8.16 -19.17 -20.00
C LEU A 141 -8.45 -20.33 -20.97
N ALA A 142 -7.79 -21.47 -20.77
CA ALA A 142 -8.05 -22.70 -21.53
C ALA A 142 -9.48 -23.22 -21.31
N GLU A 143 -9.96 -23.22 -20.06
CA GLU A 143 -11.35 -23.55 -19.74
C GLU A 143 -12.35 -22.61 -20.40
N ASN A 144 -12.11 -21.29 -20.37
CA ASN A 144 -13.01 -20.32 -21.00
C ASN A 144 -13.08 -20.50 -22.52
N ARG A 145 -11.93 -20.72 -23.18
CA ARG A 145 -11.89 -21.03 -24.62
C ARG A 145 -12.57 -22.37 -24.94
N SER A 146 -12.36 -23.38 -24.10
CA SER A 146 -13.00 -24.69 -24.21
C SER A 146 -14.53 -24.60 -24.03
N ARG A 147 -15.03 -23.83 -23.06
CA ARG A 147 -16.48 -23.60 -22.85
C ARG A 147 -17.17 -23.03 -24.08
N SER A 148 -16.53 -22.11 -24.80
CA SER A 148 -17.11 -21.52 -26.03
C SER A 148 -17.13 -22.50 -27.20
N LEU A 149 -16.09 -23.33 -27.36
CA LEU A 149 -16.03 -24.37 -28.38
C LEU A 149 -17.00 -25.53 -28.09
N ASN A 150 -17.20 -25.85 -26.81
CA ASN A 150 -18.07 -26.93 -26.37
C ASN A 150 -19.55 -26.62 -26.62
N ARG A 151 -20.00 -25.37 -26.40
CA ARG A 151 -21.42 -25.00 -26.63
C ARG A 151 -21.92 -25.34 -28.03
N LYS A 152 -21.12 -25.10 -29.08
CA LYS A 152 -21.51 -25.47 -30.46
C LYS A 152 -21.70 -26.99 -30.60
N GLN A 153 -20.79 -27.77 -30.04
CA GLN A 153 -20.89 -29.23 -30.08
C GLN A 153 -22.03 -29.75 -29.19
N ASP A 154 -22.27 -29.13 -28.04
CA ASP A 154 -23.38 -29.42 -27.15
C ASP A 154 -24.72 -29.15 -27.83
N TYR A 155 -24.88 -28.02 -28.53
CA TYR A 155 -26.08 -27.73 -29.32
C TYR A 155 -26.27 -28.71 -30.47
N LEU A 156 -25.19 -29.14 -31.15
CA LEU A 156 -25.27 -30.15 -32.21
C LEU A 156 -25.68 -31.53 -31.66
N LYS A 157 -25.12 -31.95 -30.52
CA LYS A 157 -25.52 -33.19 -29.84
C LYS A 157 -26.96 -33.11 -29.36
N LEU A 158 -27.37 -31.97 -28.82
CA LEU A 158 -28.74 -31.73 -28.39
C LEU A 158 -29.71 -31.78 -29.58
N ALA A 159 -29.38 -31.13 -30.70
CA ALA A 159 -30.17 -31.20 -31.93
C ALA A 159 -30.30 -32.63 -32.43
N LYS A 160 -29.23 -33.43 -32.34
CA LYS A 160 -29.28 -34.86 -32.66
C LYS A 160 -30.21 -35.63 -31.71
N PHE A 161 -30.15 -35.38 -30.40
CA PHE A 161 -31.09 -35.99 -29.45
C PHE A 161 -32.55 -35.62 -29.72
N PHE A 162 -32.83 -34.38 -30.12
CA PHE A 162 -34.18 -33.99 -30.55
C PHE A 162 -34.59 -34.68 -31.86
N ALA A 163 -33.67 -34.82 -32.82
CA ALA A 163 -33.94 -35.53 -34.09
C ALA A 163 -34.20 -37.04 -33.88
N ASP A 164 -33.58 -37.64 -32.87
CA ASP A 164 -33.74 -39.06 -32.52
C ASP A 164 -34.97 -39.33 -31.60
N CYS A 165 -35.72 -38.30 -31.21
CA CYS A 165 -36.93 -38.46 -30.39
C CYS A 165 -38.06 -39.10 -31.21
N LYS A 166 -38.76 -40.05 -30.59
CA LYS A 166 -39.80 -40.85 -31.26
C LYS A 166 -41.12 -40.10 -31.45
N ASP A 167 -41.44 -39.17 -30.56
CA ASP A 167 -42.68 -38.42 -30.53
C ASP A 167 -42.49 -37.03 -29.91
N GLU A 168 -43.48 -36.16 -30.09
CA GLU A 168 -43.46 -34.77 -29.59
C GLU A 168 -43.39 -34.72 -28.05
N ASN A 169 -43.98 -35.71 -27.36
CA ASN A 169 -43.92 -35.82 -25.91
C ASN A 169 -42.47 -36.09 -25.41
N ALA A 170 -41.71 -36.95 -26.09
CA ALA A 170 -40.29 -37.14 -25.80
C ALA A 170 -39.48 -35.86 -26.02
N CYS A 171 -39.78 -35.09 -27.07
CA CYS A 171 -39.18 -33.78 -27.30
C CYS A 171 -39.49 -32.81 -26.14
N HIS A 172 -40.74 -32.74 -25.68
CA HIS A 172 -41.10 -31.89 -24.54
C HIS A 172 -40.39 -32.31 -23.24
N LYS A 173 -40.26 -33.61 -22.97
CA LYS A 173 -39.51 -34.12 -21.81
C LYS A 173 -38.02 -33.77 -21.89
N LEU A 174 -37.41 -33.95 -23.06
CA LEU A 174 -36.01 -33.59 -23.29
C LEU A 174 -35.80 -32.07 -23.15
N SER A 175 -36.72 -31.27 -23.70
CA SER A 175 -36.72 -29.81 -23.55
C SER A 175 -36.83 -29.41 -22.07
N ALA A 176 -37.74 -30.02 -21.30
CA ALA A 176 -37.87 -29.75 -19.88
C ALA A 176 -36.60 -30.12 -19.10
N ALA A 177 -35.94 -31.23 -19.44
CA ALA A 177 -34.70 -31.66 -18.79
C ALA A 177 -33.53 -30.71 -19.08
N VAL A 178 -33.40 -30.23 -20.32
CA VAL A 178 -32.24 -29.43 -20.75
C VAL A 178 -32.43 -27.94 -20.46
N PHE A 179 -33.67 -27.44 -20.57
CA PHE A 179 -34.00 -26.02 -20.50
C PHE A 179 -34.87 -25.65 -19.29
N GLY A 180 -35.42 -26.62 -18.56
CA GLY A 180 -36.28 -26.35 -17.39
C GLY A 180 -35.56 -25.66 -16.24
N ALA A 181 -34.23 -25.80 -16.16
CA ALA A 181 -33.40 -25.22 -15.10
C ALA A 181 -32.78 -23.85 -15.46
N PHE A 182 -33.17 -23.18 -16.55
CA PHE A 182 -32.56 -21.90 -16.96
C PHE A 182 -32.57 -20.80 -15.88
N ASN A 183 -33.53 -20.87 -14.95
CA ASN A 183 -33.71 -19.90 -13.88
C ASN A 183 -33.26 -20.42 -12.51
N THR A 184 -32.25 -21.31 -12.46
CA THR A 184 -31.62 -21.65 -11.18
C THR A 184 -31.07 -20.37 -10.54
N ARG A 185 -31.69 -19.98 -9.42
CA ARG A 185 -31.20 -18.88 -8.61
C ARG A 185 -30.07 -19.43 -7.75
N HIS A 186 -28.86 -18.91 -7.96
CA HIS A 186 -27.76 -19.16 -7.06
C HIS A 186 -27.97 -18.32 -5.80
N LEU A 187 -28.05 -18.99 -4.66
CA LEU A 187 -28.05 -18.33 -3.35
C LEU A 187 -26.58 -18.23 -2.90
N ALA A 188 -26.12 -17.01 -2.67
CA ALA A 188 -24.81 -16.72 -2.12
C ALA A 188 -25.00 -16.03 -0.77
N GLY A 189 -24.26 -16.47 0.24
CA GLY A 189 -24.36 -15.99 1.60
C GLY A 189 -23.30 -16.65 2.47
N GLU A 190 -23.13 -16.15 3.69
CA GLU A 190 -22.31 -16.79 4.72
C GLU A 190 -23.11 -17.95 5.31
N PHE A 191 -23.07 -19.08 4.61
CA PHE A 191 -23.65 -20.34 5.09
C PHE A 191 -22.61 -21.03 5.96
N GLU A 192 -22.79 -20.97 7.28
CA GLU A 192 -21.92 -21.69 8.21
C GLU A 192 -22.18 -23.20 8.06
N ARG A 193 -21.18 -23.94 7.61
CA ARG A 193 -21.26 -25.39 7.45
C ARG A 193 -20.83 -26.08 8.73
N GLU A 194 -21.50 -27.16 9.09
CA GLU A 194 -21.10 -27.99 10.24
C GLU A 194 -19.73 -28.68 9.98
N THR A 195 -19.36 -28.91 8.72
CA THR A 195 -18.09 -29.53 8.36
C THR A 195 -17.56 -29.08 7.00
N GLU A 196 -16.25 -28.88 6.91
CA GLU A 196 -15.52 -28.66 5.65
C GLU A 196 -14.97 -29.97 5.04
N SER A 197 -15.38 -31.12 5.58
CA SER A 197 -14.95 -32.44 5.09
C SER A 197 -15.46 -32.68 3.65
N ILE A 198 -14.54 -33.06 2.77
CA ILE A 198 -14.82 -33.43 1.37
C ILE A 198 -15.64 -34.73 1.29
N ASN A 199 -15.68 -35.51 2.36
CA ASN A 199 -16.37 -36.80 2.43
C ASN A 199 -17.83 -36.69 2.88
N SER A 200 -18.36 -35.48 3.12
CA SER A 200 -19.77 -35.26 3.49
C SER A 200 -20.50 -34.54 2.36
N GLY A 201 -21.67 -35.06 2.00
CA GLY A 201 -22.51 -34.49 0.95
C GLY A 201 -23.47 -33.41 1.47
N VAL A 202 -23.84 -32.46 0.62
CA VAL A 202 -24.82 -31.38 0.92
C VAL A 202 -26.17 -31.91 1.45
N TRP A 203 -26.54 -33.15 1.10
CA TRP A 203 -27.78 -33.79 1.54
C TRP A 203 -27.68 -34.44 2.94
N GLU A 204 -26.47 -34.61 3.45
CA GLU A 204 -26.21 -35.18 4.79
C GLU A 204 -26.06 -34.08 5.86
N GLU A 205 -25.84 -32.83 5.44
CA GLU A 205 -25.77 -31.67 6.31
C GLU A 205 -27.16 -31.24 6.80
N LYS A 206 -27.23 -30.66 7.99
CA LYS A 206 -28.50 -30.11 8.49
C LYS A 206 -28.93 -28.92 7.63
N PRO A 207 -30.21 -28.86 7.23
CA PRO A 207 -30.71 -27.74 6.46
C PRO A 207 -30.68 -26.45 7.29
N VAL A 208 -30.21 -25.36 6.68
CA VAL A 208 -30.28 -24.03 7.28
C VAL A 208 -31.63 -23.41 6.94
N GLU A 209 -32.42 -23.11 7.96
CA GLU A 209 -33.71 -22.46 7.79
C GLU A 209 -33.56 -20.93 7.78
N PHE A 210 -34.11 -20.29 6.75
CA PHE A 210 -34.15 -18.83 6.64
C PHE A 210 -35.58 -18.35 6.75
N ILE A 211 -35.82 -17.44 7.70
CA ILE A 211 -37.07 -16.70 7.76
C ILE A 211 -37.00 -15.59 6.71
N ILE A 212 -37.66 -15.80 5.58
CA ILE A 212 -37.80 -14.79 4.54
C ILE A 212 -38.90 -13.80 4.90
N LYS A 213 -38.66 -12.50 4.68
CA LYS A 213 -39.71 -11.49 4.82
C LYS A 213 -40.77 -11.67 3.72
N PRO A 214 -42.07 -11.66 4.05
CA PRO A 214 -43.14 -11.71 3.06
C PRO A 214 -43.04 -10.53 2.07
N LYS A 215 -42.99 -10.83 0.77
CA LYS A 215 -43.13 -9.82 -0.30
C LYS A 215 -44.60 -9.49 -0.57
N ILE A 216 -45.33 -9.07 0.45
CA ILE A 216 -46.69 -8.53 0.28
C ILE A 216 -46.69 -7.02 0.49
N ARG A 217 -47.58 -6.33 -0.22
CA ARG A 217 -47.61 -4.86 -0.32
C ARG A 217 -47.81 -4.15 1.04
N ASN A 218 -48.40 -4.85 2.01
CA ASN A 218 -48.70 -4.35 3.35
C ASN A 218 -47.87 -5.04 4.45
N TYR A 219 -46.75 -5.68 4.12
CA TYR A 219 -45.86 -6.23 5.16
C TYR A 219 -45.08 -5.08 5.83
N SER A 220 -45.48 -4.75 7.04
CA SER A 220 -44.71 -3.92 7.97
C SER A 220 -44.05 -4.86 8.97
N ASP A 221 -42.72 -4.90 9.02
CA ASP A 221 -42.05 -5.46 10.20
C ASP A 221 -42.52 -4.63 11.39
N GLY A 222 -43.18 -5.28 12.35
CA GLY A 222 -43.57 -4.68 13.63
C GLY A 222 -42.38 -4.36 14.54
N THR A 223 -41.18 -4.21 14.00
CA THR A 223 -40.07 -3.60 14.72
C THR A 223 -40.27 -2.11 14.66
N ALA A 224 -40.70 -1.53 15.79
CA ALA A 224 -40.50 -0.12 16.05
C ALA A 224 -39.05 0.18 15.66
N THR A 225 -38.88 0.89 14.53
CA THR A 225 -37.58 1.44 14.18
C THR A 225 -37.22 2.29 15.38
N ASP A 226 -36.13 1.97 16.07
CA ASP A 226 -35.59 2.87 17.08
C ASP A 226 -35.49 4.23 16.41
N VAL A 227 -36.38 5.12 16.85
CA VAL A 227 -36.50 6.46 16.31
C VAL A 227 -35.11 7.04 16.45
N ILE A 228 -34.44 7.35 15.34
CA ILE A 228 -33.15 8.04 15.36
C ILE A 228 -33.38 9.25 16.27
N PRO A 229 -32.80 9.29 17.48
CA PRO A 229 -33.14 10.32 18.44
C PRO A 229 -32.74 11.65 17.82
N ASP A 230 -33.63 12.64 17.88
CA ASP A 230 -33.40 13.94 17.30
C ASP A 230 -32.17 14.60 17.94
N GLN A 231 -31.02 14.51 17.25
CA GLN A 231 -29.76 15.12 17.70
C GLN A 231 -29.65 16.59 17.28
N SER A 232 -30.73 17.23 16.82
CA SER A 232 -30.70 18.65 16.43
C SER A 232 -30.18 19.53 17.56
N GLN A 233 -30.60 19.27 18.80
CA GLN A 233 -30.11 20.01 19.98
C GLN A 233 -28.64 19.74 20.28
N ALA A 234 -28.19 18.48 20.20
CA ALA A 234 -26.78 18.12 20.41
C ALA A 234 -25.86 18.74 19.34
N LYS A 235 -26.33 18.82 18.09
CA LYS A 235 -25.62 19.46 16.98
C LYS A 235 -25.51 20.97 17.18
N VAL A 236 -26.60 21.62 17.59
CA VAL A 236 -26.61 23.06 17.93
C VAL A 236 -25.66 23.35 19.09
N GLN A 237 -25.65 22.50 20.12
CA GLN A 237 -24.79 22.67 21.28
C GLN A 237 -23.31 22.52 20.93
N LYS A 238 -22.93 21.49 20.18
CA LYS A 238 -21.54 21.33 19.70
C LYS A 238 -21.09 22.47 18.79
N LEU A 239 -21.99 22.99 17.94
CA LEU A 239 -21.67 24.15 17.10
C LEU A 239 -21.41 25.39 17.94
N LYS A 240 -22.21 25.62 18.99
CA LYS A 240 -21.98 26.74 19.92
C LYS A 240 -20.66 26.62 20.67
N GLU A 241 -20.33 25.42 21.14
CA GLU A 241 -19.05 25.13 21.81
C GLU A 241 -17.87 25.37 20.87
N TYR A 242 -17.94 24.86 19.64
CA TYR A 242 -16.91 25.07 18.63
C TYR A 242 -16.74 26.55 18.27
N MET A 243 -17.83 27.30 18.10
CA MET A 243 -17.78 28.74 17.84
C MET A 243 -17.16 29.52 19.01
N LYS A 244 -17.42 29.09 20.25
CA LYS A 244 -16.83 29.71 21.44
C LYS A 244 -15.32 29.49 21.48
N VAL A 245 -14.84 28.27 21.21
CA VAL A 245 -13.41 27.97 21.14
C VAL A 245 -12.73 28.81 20.05
N LEU A 246 -13.32 28.89 18.84
CA LEU A 246 -12.79 29.74 17.78
C LEU A 246 -12.68 31.22 18.17
N GLN A 247 -13.68 31.75 18.89
CA GLN A 247 -13.67 33.12 19.38
C GLN A 247 -12.57 33.35 20.42
N GLU A 248 -12.39 32.40 21.34
CA GLU A 248 -11.32 32.45 22.36
C GLU A 248 -9.94 32.39 21.71
N GLU A 249 -9.71 31.46 20.78
CA GLU A 249 -8.47 31.35 20.02
C GLU A 249 -8.16 32.62 19.22
N GLN A 250 -9.17 33.20 18.56
CA GLN A 250 -9.02 34.44 17.80
C GLN A 250 -8.71 35.65 18.70
N ALA A 251 -9.37 35.76 19.86
CA ALA A 251 -9.09 36.81 20.83
C ALA A 251 -7.66 36.74 21.38
N ILE A 252 -7.16 35.54 21.65
CA ILE A 252 -5.76 35.33 22.05
C ILE A 252 -4.83 35.76 20.92
N MET A 253 -5.07 35.33 19.68
CA MET A 253 -4.24 35.75 18.53
C MET A 253 -4.24 37.27 18.33
N ASP A 254 -5.39 37.93 18.45
CA ASP A 254 -5.52 39.38 18.34
C ASP A 254 -4.79 40.12 19.47
N SER A 255 -4.77 39.57 20.68
CA SER A 255 -4.04 40.16 21.82
C SER A 255 -2.52 40.20 21.62
N LEU A 256 -1.98 39.34 20.75
CA LEU A 256 -0.55 39.30 20.43
C LEU A 256 -0.15 40.34 19.38
N ILE A 257 -1.11 40.94 18.67
CA ILE A 257 -0.86 41.96 17.66
C ILE A 257 -0.66 43.31 18.36
N LYS A 258 0.56 43.83 18.32
CA LYS A 258 0.92 45.15 18.86
C LYS A 258 1.39 46.05 17.73
N SER A 259 0.78 47.22 17.58
CA SER A 259 1.12 48.18 16.51
C SER A 259 1.12 47.53 15.13
N ASN A 260 0.12 46.71 14.85
CA ASN A 260 -0.06 46.01 13.58
C ASN A 260 1.03 44.97 13.25
N LYS A 261 1.78 44.52 14.26
CA LYS A 261 2.86 43.54 14.13
C LYS A 261 2.83 42.52 15.26
N ILE A 262 3.31 41.31 14.98
CA ILE A 262 3.69 40.33 15.99
C ILE A 262 5.20 40.20 15.92
N VAL A 263 5.88 40.68 16.96
CA VAL A 263 7.32 40.52 17.13
C VAL A 263 7.54 39.25 17.94
N LEU A 264 8.05 38.19 17.31
CA LEU A 264 8.16 36.89 17.99
C LEU A 264 9.12 36.93 19.20
N ALA A 265 10.09 37.85 19.19
CA ALA A 265 11.04 38.04 20.30
C ALA A 265 10.38 38.57 21.58
N ASP A 266 9.28 39.32 21.45
CA ASP A 266 8.57 39.97 22.55
C ASP A 266 7.38 39.15 23.06
N LEU A 267 7.17 37.94 22.51
CA LEU A 267 6.06 37.09 22.90
C LEU A 267 6.29 36.50 24.31
N PRO A 268 5.25 36.49 25.16
CA PRO A 268 5.30 35.75 26.42
C PRO A 268 5.28 34.23 26.14
N GLU A 269 5.18 33.43 27.19
CA GLU A 269 4.88 32.01 27.03
C GLU A 269 3.50 31.83 26.37
N VAL A 270 3.47 31.16 25.21
CA VAL A 270 2.27 30.98 24.39
C VAL A 270 1.71 29.56 24.48
N GLU A 271 0.45 29.38 24.08
CA GLU A 271 -0.19 28.07 23.98
C GLU A 271 0.18 27.31 22.68
N PRO A 272 0.01 25.97 22.63
CA PRO A 272 0.41 25.17 21.48
C PRO A 272 -0.28 25.56 20.16
N PHE A 273 -1.55 26.00 20.22
CA PHE A 273 -2.29 26.42 19.03
C PHE A 273 -1.74 27.74 18.46
N VAL A 274 -1.30 28.68 19.32
CA VAL A 274 -0.68 29.95 18.93
C VAL A 274 0.62 29.68 18.19
N ARG A 275 1.51 28.85 18.78
CA ARG A 275 2.77 28.44 18.13
C ARG A 275 2.50 27.83 16.74
N THR A 276 1.55 26.90 16.67
CA THR A 276 1.21 26.20 15.41
C THR A 276 0.69 27.18 14.36
N THR A 277 -0.11 28.16 14.76
CA THR A 277 -0.66 29.20 13.87
C THR A 277 0.44 30.14 13.36
N LEU A 278 1.32 30.62 14.25
CA LEU A 278 2.45 31.48 13.89
C LEU A 278 3.43 30.78 12.93
N LEU A 279 3.79 29.52 13.21
CA LEU A 279 4.67 28.73 12.34
C LEU A 279 4.02 28.44 10.99
N ARG A 280 2.72 28.16 10.95
CA ARG A 280 1.96 28.01 9.71
C ARG A 280 1.99 29.30 8.89
N TRP A 281 1.83 30.46 9.53
CA TRP A 281 1.89 31.75 8.84
C TRP A 281 3.28 32.05 8.28
N ILE A 282 4.32 31.82 9.08
CA ILE A 282 5.72 31.94 8.66
C ILE A 282 6.01 31.01 7.48
N GLY A 283 5.62 29.74 7.59
CA GLY A 283 5.77 28.75 6.53
C GLY A 283 5.09 29.15 5.23
N LYS A 284 3.82 29.58 5.27
CA LYS A 284 3.07 30.01 4.07
C LYS A 284 3.70 31.23 3.39
N ALA A 285 4.22 32.18 4.17
CA ALA A 285 4.76 33.42 3.62
C ALA A 285 6.19 33.28 3.08
N ILE A 286 7.07 32.49 3.71
CA ILE A 286 8.50 32.43 3.36
C ILE A 286 8.76 31.95 1.93
N TRP A 287 7.92 31.06 1.38
CA TRP A 287 8.11 30.52 0.03
C TRP A 287 7.83 31.52 -1.10
N ASN A 288 7.16 32.64 -0.81
CA ASN A 288 6.81 33.64 -1.81
C ASN A 288 7.89 34.75 -1.85
N GLY A 289 8.30 35.19 -3.04
CA GLY A 289 9.32 36.25 -3.20
C GLY A 289 8.96 37.59 -2.54
N LYS A 290 7.66 37.87 -2.34
CA LYS A 290 7.16 39.05 -1.61
C LYS A 290 6.99 38.82 -0.10
N ARG A 291 7.15 37.58 0.37
CA ARG A 291 6.98 37.12 1.76
C ARG A 291 5.63 37.48 2.37
N THR A 292 4.58 37.43 1.57
CA THR A 292 3.21 37.78 1.94
C THR A 292 2.27 36.59 1.84
N SER A 293 1.30 36.51 2.75
CA SER A 293 0.22 35.51 2.74
C SER A 293 -1.03 36.08 3.42
N LYS A 294 -2.14 35.34 3.36
CA LYS A 294 -3.42 35.65 4.00
C LYS A 294 -3.64 34.73 5.21
N THR A 295 -4.13 35.28 6.31
CA THR A 295 -4.53 34.53 7.51
C THR A 295 -5.86 33.81 7.29
N ASP A 296 -6.22 32.92 8.22
CA ASP A 296 -7.47 32.14 8.15
C ASP A 296 -8.72 33.05 8.33
N ASP A 297 -8.59 34.21 8.98
CA ASP A 297 -9.62 35.26 9.09
C ASP A 297 -9.56 36.32 7.97
N GLY A 298 -8.58 36.21 7.06
CA GLY A 298 -8.54 36.97 5.82
C GLY A 298 -7.68 38.24 5.81
N ARG A 299 -6.91 38.52 6.87
CA ARG A 299 -5.93 39.63 6.91
C ARG A 299 -4.70 39.30 6.08
N ILE A 300 -4.21 40.25 5.28
CA ILE A 300 -2.93 40.10 4.58
C ILE A 300 -1.78 40.45 5.55
N TYR A 301 -0.75 39.63 5.57
CA TYR A 301 0.47 39.89 6.34
C TYR A 301 1.73 39.63 5.53
N ARG A 302 2.83 40.23 5.97
CA ARG A 302 4.19 40.04 5.49
C ARG A 302 5.08 39.51 6.61
N VAL A 303 5.95 38.58 6.29
CA VAL A 303 6.97 38.08 7.23
C VAL A 303 8.31 38.75 6.93
N CYS A 304 8.84 39.43 7.94
CA CYS A 304 10.12 40.11 7.93
C CYS A 304 11.18 39.21 8.60
N LEU A 305 12.30 39.02 7.90
CA LEU A 305 13.47 38.31 8.42
C LEU A 305 14.25 39.19 9.41
N PRO A 306 14.94 38.59 10.39
CA PRO A 306 15.84 39.33 11.27
C PRO A 306 17.00 39.95 10.47
N LYS A 307 17.46 41.13 10.89
CA LYS A 307 18.55 41.86 10.21
C LYS A 307 19.95 41.26 10.49
N SER A 308 20.12 40.48 11.56
CA SER A 308 21.43 40.04 12.08
C SER A 308 21.48 38.55 12.48
N ASP A 309 20.88 37.66 11.67
CA ASP A 309 20.77 36.21 11.95
C ASP A 309 20.35 35.86 13.40
N GLU A 310 19.59 36.77 14.01
CA GLU A 310 19.22 36.72 15.40
C GLU A 310 18.23 35.58 15.61
N ARG A 311 18.49 34.73 16.60
CA ARG A 311 17.66 33.59 16.96
C ARG A 311 17.06 33.78 18.35
N ILE A 312 15.82 33.37 18.49
CA ILE A 312 15.02 33.45 19.71
C ILE A 312 14.55 32.06 20.12
N TRP A 313 14.25 31.94 21.41
CA TRP A 313 13.53 30.80 21.95
C TRP A 313 12.07 31.20 22.14
N LEU A 314 11.20 30.75 21.23
CA LEU A 314 9.76 30.92 21.39
C LEU A 314 9.29 29.94 22.47
N ARG A 315 8.79 30.49 23.59
CA ARG A 315 8.38 29.71 24.76
C ARG A 315 6.95 29.23 24.61
N CYS A 316 6.72 27.93 24.79
CA CYS A 316 5.39 27.33 24.70
C CYS A 316 5.18 26.37 25.86
N THR A 317 3.95 26.25 26.35
CA THR A 317 3.61 25.43 27.53
C THR A 317 3.93 23.95 27.37
N ASP A 318 4.03 23.45 26.13
CA ASP A 318 4.39 22.06 25.77
C ASP A 318 5.81 21.91 25.20
N GLY A 319 6.63 22.96 25.21
CA GLY A 319 8.05 22.91 24.80
C GLY A 319 8.52 24.10 23.94
N ASN A 320 9.80 24.44 24.08
CA ASN A 320 10.39 25.63 23.45
C ASN A 320 10.97 25.32 22.06
N ILE A 321 10.89 26.27 21.13
CA ILE A 321 11.49 26.15 19.79
C ILE A 321 12.52 27.26 19.53
N ASN A 322 13.70 26.86 19.05
CA ASN A 322 14.76 27.79 18.64
C ASN A 322 14.59 28.16 17.16
N MET A 323 14.27 29.42 16.87
CA MET A 323 13.98 29.90 15.52
C MET A 323 14.50 31.33 15.29
N PRO A 324 14.67 31.77 14.04
CA PRO A 324 14.99 33.17 13.75
C PRO A 324 13.96 34.14 14.32
N ALA A 325 14.41 35.35 14.71
CA ALA A 325 13.59 36.42 15.25
C ALA A 325 12.71 37.07 14.17
N PHE A 326 11.71 36.34 13.68
CA PHE A 326 10.78 36.83 12.68
C PHE A 326 9.85 37.90 13.24
N ILE A 327 9.42 38.81 12.35
CA ILE A 327 8.36 39.77 12.63
C ILE A 327 7.25 39.56 11.61
N ILE A 328 6.01 39.40 12.06
CA ILE A 328 4.83 39.32 11.20
C ILE A 328 4.18 40.71 11.19
N GLU A 329 4.11 41.36 10.03
CA GLU A 329 3.52 42.69 9.86
C GLU A 329 2.24 42.59 9.03
N PHE A 330 1.10 43.00 9.58
CA PHE A 330 -0.18 42.95 8.88
C PHE A 330 -0.36 44.20 8.01
N GLN A 331 -0.91 44.05 6.82
CA GLN A 331 -1.07 45.12 5.83
C GLN A 331 -2.44 45.79 5.89
N ASP A 332 -3.44 45.14 6.50
CA ASP A 332 -4.86 45.51 6.37
C ASP A 332 -5.53 46.07 7.63
N LEU A 333 -4.81 46.32 8.74
CA LEU A 333 -5.40 47.05 9.88
C LEU A 333 -5.24 48.56 9.65
N VAL A 334 -6.06 49.09 8.75
CA VAL A 334 -6.41 50.52 8.82
C VAL A 334 -7.30 50.68 10.05
N ILE A 335 -6.89 51.57 10.94
CA ILE A 335 -7.56 51.92 12.22
C ILE A 335 -9.04 52.23 12.01
#